data_AF-A0A2G5D9R0-F1
#
_entry.id   AF-A0A2G5D9R0-F1
#
_cell.length_a   1.000
_cell.length_b   1.000
_cell.length_c   1.000
_cell.angle_alpha   90.00
_cell.angle_beta   90.00
_cell.angle_gamma   90.00
#
_symmetry.space_group_name_H-M   'P 1'
#
loop_
_entity.id
_entity.type
_entity.pdbx_description
1 polymer ?
#
loop_
_entity_poly.entity_id
_entity_poly.type
_entity_poly.pdbx_seq_one_letter_code
_entity_poly.pdbx_strand_id
1 'polypeptide(L)'
;MATISSNDSNLDAIFEQKRLLRSKVRKQLKAMNPTERSQQDAAIQNNVLESLWFKSSERLCAYISCSALREVDTSKILSDILCNLEKEGGGLVRKKLYVPRVEDKNSYMRMLNISTTEDLIANSMSILEPSPVDCDGNQREDVMDSNSPVDLILLPGLAFDRSGRRLGRSGGYGYQYF
;
A
#
# COMPACT_ATOMS: atom_id res chain seq x y z
N MET A 1 45.17 7.94 0.74
CA MET A 1 44.32 7.00 1.51
C MET A 1 43.19 7.81 2.11
N ALA A 2 41.97 7.69 1.57
CA ALA A 2 40.81 8.39 2.11
C ALA A 2 40.38 7.69 3.41
N THR A 3 40.46 8.41 4.53
CA THR A 3 39.87 8.01 5.80
C THR A 3 38.36 7.93 5.64
N ILE A 4 37.84 6.70 5.55
CA ILE A 4 36.39 6.43 5.62
C ILE A 4 35.90 6.98 6.97
N SER A 5 34.98 7.94 6.94
CA SER A 5 34.47 8.55 8.16
C SER A 5 33.70 7.48 8.95
N SER A 6 33.81 7.50 10.28
CA SER A 6 33.10 6.56 11.17
C SER A 6 31.58 6.60 11.02
N ASN A 7 31.04 7.63 10.36
CA ASN A 7 29.63 7.78 10.06
C ASN A 7 29.21 6.96 8.84
N ASP A 8 30.07 6.86 7.83
CA ASP A 8 29.82 6.07 6.62
C ASP A 8 29.82 4.56 6.93
N SER A 9 30.75 4.11 7.78
CA SER A 9 30.81 2.71 8.20
C SER A 9 29.59 2.27 9.04
N ASN A 10 28.99 3.20 9.79
CA ASN A 10 27.77 2.95 10.54
C ASN A 10 26.54 2.85 9.62
N LEU A 11 26.44 3.73 8.62
CA LEU A 11 25.37 3.67 7.61
C LEU A 11 25.44 2.38 6.79
N ASP A 12 26.64 1.97 6.38
CA ASP A 12 26.85 0.71 5.67
C ASP A 12 26.41 -0.49 6.52
N ALA A 13 26.76 -0.51 7.81
CA ALA A 13 26.31 -1.55 8.73
C ALA A 13 24.77 -1.61 8.83
N ILE A 14 24.10 -0.45 8.89
CA ILE A 14 22.63 -0.39 8.91
C ILE A 14 22.03 -0.90 7.59
N PHE A 15 22.60 -0.52 6.44
CA PHE A 15 22.13 -1.00 5.13
C PHE A 15 22.28 -2.52 5.01
N GLU A 16 23.39 -3.06 5.48
CA GLU A 16 23.63 -4.50 5.53
C GLU A 16 22.64 -5.23 6.43
N GLN A 17 22.40 -4.73 7.64
CA GLN A 17 21.39 -5.31 8.54
C GLN A 17 19.99 -5.29 7.92
N LYS A 18 19.59 -4.18 7.29
CA LYS A 18 18.32 -4.08 6.56
C LYS A 18 18.26 -5.08 5.40
N ARG A 19 19.36 -5.28 4.65
CA ARG A 19 19.43 -6.25 3.55
C ARG A 19 19.28 -7.69 4.04
N LEU A 20 19.99 -8.06 5.11
CA LEU A 20 19.89 -9.39 5.73
C LEU A 20 18.48 -9.66 6.25
N LEU A 21 17.87 -8.68 6.92
CA LEU A 21 16.50 -8.81 7.41
C LEU A 21 15.49 -8.97 6.26
N ARG A 22 15.64 -8.21 5.16
CA ARG A 22 14.79 -8.40 3.98
C ARG A 22 14.90 -9.81 3.40
N SER A 23 16.12 -10.34 3.30
CA SER A 23 16.36 -11.69 2.80
C SER A 23 15.69 -12.74 3.69
N LYS A 24 15.88 -12.63 5.01
CA LYS A 24 15.27 -13.52 6.00
C LYS A 24 13.74 -13.54 5.90
N VAL A 25 13.10 -12.37 5.88
CA VAL A 25 11.64 -12.27 5.86
C VAL A 25 11.06 -12.78 4.54
N ARG A 26 11.67 -12.46 3.39
CA ARG A 26 11.25 -13.02 2.10
C ARG A 26 11.29 -14.55 2.09
N LYS A 27 12.33 -15.14 2.67
CA LYS A 27 12.44 -16.61 2.80
C LYS A 27 11.32 -17.19 3.65
N GLN A 28 11.00 -16.55 4.78
CA GLN A 28 9.90 -16.96 5.66
C GLN A 28 8.54 -16.86 4.96
N LEU A 29 8.22 -15.72 4.32
CA LEU A 29 6.99 -15.54 3.56
C LEU A 29 6.87 -16.54 2.40
N LYS A 30 8.00 -16.93 1.79
CA LYS A 30 8.02 -17.96 0.74
C LYS A 30 7.69 -19.35 1.28
N ALA A 31 8.10 -19.65 2.51
CA ALA A 31 7.92 -20.93 3.16
C ALA A 31 6.57 -21.09 3.89
N MET A 32 5.77 -20.03 4.03
CA MET A 32 4.44 -20.11 4.65
C MET A 32 3.52 -21.07 3.88
N ASN A 33 2.73 -21.83 4.64
CA ASN A 33 1.67 -22.65 4.08
C ASN A 33 0.59 -21.75 3.43
N PRO A 34 0.14 -22.04 2.19
CA PRO A 34 -0.86 -21.22 1.51
C PRO A 34 -2.20 -21.10 2.25
N THR A 35 -2.67 -22.19 2.88
CA THR A 35 -3.92 -22.19 3.65
C THR A 35 -3.80 -21.34 4.90
N GLU A 36 -2.71 -21.50 5.66
CA GLU A 36 -2.46 -20.69 6.85
C GLU A 36 -2.33 -19.20 6.47
N ARG A 37 -1.66 -18.90 5.37
CA ARG A 37 -1.54 -17.53 4.87
C ARG A 37 -2.90 -16.94 4.53
N SER A 38 -3.74 -17.66 3.80
CA SER A 38 -5.09 -17.22 3.46
C SER A 38 -5.96 -16.97 4.70
N GLN A 39 -5.84 -17.82 5.74
CA GLN A 39 -6.52 -17.61 7.02
C GLN A 39 -6.04 -16.35 7.74
N GLN A 40 -4.73 -16.10 7.76
CA GLN A 40 -4.16 -14.89 8.36
C GLN A 40 -4.58 -13.63 7.57
N ASP A 41 -4.54 -13.67 6.23
CA ASP A 41 -4.98 -12.56 5.39
C ASP A 41 -6.47 -12.24 5.62
N ALA A 42 -7.33 -13.27 5.72
CA ALA A 42 -8.74 -13.08 6.03
C ALA A 42 -8.96 -12.48 7.42
N ALA A 43 -8.22 -12.93 8.44
CA ALA A 43 -8.31 -12.40 9.80
C ALA A 43 -7.86 -10.92 9.85
N ILE A 44 -6.78 -10.56 9.15
CA ILE A 44 -6.32 -9.17 9.06
C ILE A 44 -7.40 -8.29 8.41
N GLN A 45 -7.95 -8.72 7.27
CA GLN A 45 -8.98 -7.95 6.57
C GLN A 45 -10.24 -7.76 7.43
N ASN A 46 -10.70 -8.81 8.12
CA ASN A 46 -11.87 -8.71 9.01
C ASN A 46 -11.61 -7.73 10.17
N ASN A 47 -10.42 -7.77 10.78
CA ASN A 47 -10.06 -6.83 11.84
C ASN A 47 -10.12 -5.36 11.37
N VAL A 48 -9.70 -5.09 10.13
CA VAL A 48 -9.81 -3.75 9.53
C VAL A 48 -11.27 -3.37 9.34
N LEU A 49 -12.04 -4.22 8.65
CA LEU A 49 -13.46 -3.99 8.32
C LEU A 49 -14.33 -3.80 9.56
N GLU A 50 -14.04 -4.51 10.65
CA GLU A 50 -14.81 -4.43 11.89
C GLU A 50 -14.48 -3.21 12.74
N SER A 51 -13.30 -2.60 12.53
CA SER A 51 -12.80 -1.50 13.33
C SER A 51 -13.63 -0.21 13.20
N LEU A 52 -13.71 0.55 14.30
CA LEU A 52 -14.39 1.84 14.29
C LEU A 52 -13.66 2.86 13.41
N TRP A 53 -12.32 2.88 13.43
CA TRP A 53 -11.52 3.84 12.66
C TRP A 53 -11.67 3.64 11.14
N PHE A 54 -11.83 2.42 10.66
CA PHE A 54 -12.13 2.15 9.25
C PHE A 54 -13.55 2.60 8.90
N LYS A 55 -14.54 2.22 9.71
CA LYS A 55 -15.95 2.59 9.50
C LYS A 55 -16.15 4.10 9.51
N SER A 56 -15.41 4.85 10.31
CA SER A 56 -15.46 6.31 10.35
C SER A 56 -14.64 7.04 9.29
N SER A 57 -13.81 6.33 8.51
CA SER A 57 -12.96 6.96 7.48
C SER A 57 -13.75 7.25 6.21
N GLU A 58 -13.61 8.44 5.62
CA GLU A 58 -14.22 8.80 4.34
C GLU A 58 -13.23 8.65 3.18
N ARG A 59 -11.95 8.95 3.42
CA ARG A 59 -10.89 8.98 2.41
C ARG A 59 -9.73 8.08 2.83
N LEU A 60 -9.43 7.10 1.99
CA LEU A 60 -8.48 6.05 2.29
C LEU A 60 -7.45 5.89 1.18
N CYS A 61 -6.21 5.67 1.60
CA CYS A 61 -5.14 5.22 0.73
C CYS A 61 -4.87 3.73 0.98
N ALA A 62 -4.83 2.91 -0.08
CA ALA A 62 -4.47 1.51 0.07
C ALA A 62 -3.69 0.98 -1.14
N TYR A 63 -2.85 -0.02 -0.91
CA TYR A 63 -2.19 -0.73 -2.00
C TYR A 63 -3.09 -1.83 -2.57
N ILE A 64 -2.92 -2.13 -3.85
CA ILE A 64 -3.48 -3.32 -4.48
C ILE A 64 -2.48 -4.46 -4.25
N SER A 65 -2.89 -5.46 -3.49
CA SER A 65 -1.99 -6.55 -3.11
C SER A 65 -1.49 -7.33 -4.31
N CYS A 66 -0.16 -7.51 -4.40
CA CYS A 66 0.45 -8.34 -5.43
C CYS A 66 0.86 -9.70 -4.85
N SER A 67 0.26 -10.78 -5.35
CA SER A 67 0.54 -12.15 -4.90
C SER A 67 2.02 -12.54 -5.07
N ALA A 68 2.68 -12.07 -6.14
CA ALA A 68 4.11 -12.27 -6.38
C ALA A 68 4.99 -11.62 -5.29
N LEU A 69 4.52 -10.51 -4.69
CA LEU A 69 5.20 -9.84 -3.59
C LEU A 69 4.93 -10.51 -2.24
N ARG A 70 3.93 -11.39 -2.15
CA ARG A 70 3.46 -12.04 -0.93
C ARG A 70 3.07 -11.02 0.14
N GLU A 71 2.42 -9.95 -0.28
CA GLU A 71 1.79 -8.95 0.58
C GLU A 71 0.49 -9.48 1.16
N VAL A 72 0.02 -8.89 2.26
CA VAL A 72 -1.30 -9.22 2.80
C VAL A 72 -2.33 -8.89 1.74
N ASP A 73 -3.26 -9.81 1.49
CA ASP A 73 -4.38 -9.56 0.59
C ASP A 73 -5.26 -8.45 1.15
N THR A 74 -5.61 -7.48 0.31
CA THR A 74 -6.48 -6.35 0.65
C THR A 74 -7.81 -6.38 -0.09
N SER A 75 -8.06 -7.40 -0.91
CA SER A 75 -9.19 -7.47 -1.83
C SER A 75 -10.55 -7.19 -1.18
N LYS A 76 -10.85 -7.76 -0.01
CA LYS A 76 -12.12 -7.54 0.69
C LYS A 76 -12.28 -6.10 1.17
N ILE A 77 -11.20 -5.48 1.65
CA ILE A 77 -11.22 -4.09 2.08
C ILE A 77 -11.48 -3.17 0.89
N LEU A 78 -10.81 -3.41 -0.24
CA LEU A 78 -11.02 -2.62 -1.46
C LEU A 78 -12.44 -2.79 -1.98
N SER A 79 -12.96 -4.03 -2.01
CA SER A 79 -14.35 -4.30 -2.41
C SER A 79 -15.37 -3.63 -1.49
N ASP A 80 -15.13 -3.62 -0.17
CA ASP A 80 -16.01 -2.94 0.79
C ASP A 80 -16.11 -1.44 0.48
N ILE A 81 -14.96 -0.78 0.27
CA ILE A 81 -14.90 0.65 -0.08
C ILE A 81 -15.57 0.94 -1.43
N LEU A 82 -15.34 0.10 -2.43
CA LEU A 82 -15.80 0.32 -3.81
C LEU A 82 -17.26 -0.07 -4.02
N CYS A 83 -17.83 -0.99 -3.24
CA CYS A 83 -19.19 -1.46 -3.44
C CYS A 83 -20.19 -0.90 -2.43
N ASN A 84 -19.77 -0.54 -1.22
CA ASN A 84 -20.70 -0.09 -0.19
C ASN A 84 -21.00 1.41 -0.31
N LEU A 85 -22.25 1.74 0.01
CA LEU A 85 -22.72 3.10 0.14
C LEU A 85 -23.13 3.33 1.59
N GLU A 86 -22.53 4.34 2.20
CA GLU A 86 -22.86 4.75 3.57
C GLU A 86 -23.99 5.77 3.54
N LYS A 87 -24.88 5.68 4.54
CA LYS A 87 -25.94 6.67 4.70
C LYS A 87 -25.39 7.83 5.50
N GLU A 88 -25.33 9.00 4.88
CA GLU A 88 -24.93 10.24 5.54
C GLU A 88 -25.90 11.37 5.17
N GLY A 89 -26.44 12.07 6.16
CA GLY A 89 -27.29 13.25 5.93
C GLY A 89 -28.55 13.02 5.08
N GLY A 90 -29.01 11.78 4.91
CA GLY A 90 -30.14 11.42 4.03
C GLY A 90 -29.75 11.02 2.59
N GLY A 91 -28.45 11.06 2.26
CA GLY A 91 -27.90 10.58 0.99
C GLY A 91 -27.07 9.30 1.15
N LEU A 92 -26.73 8.68 0.01
CA LEU A 92 -25.80 7.56 -0.08
C LEU A 92 -24.45 8.09 -0.56
N VAL A 93 -23.43 8.03 0.30
CA VAL A 93 -22.06 8.49 0.02
C VAL A 93 -21.11 7.29 0.02
N ARG A 94 -20.22 7.23 -0.96
CA ARG A 94 -19.17 6.20 -1.03
C ARG A 94 -17.87 6.75 -0.43
N LYS A 95 -17.15 5.92 0.33
CA LYS A 95 -15.78 6.22 0.74
C LYS A 95 -14.87 6.38 -0.50
N LYS A 96 -13.94 7.33 -0.49
CA LYS A 96 -12.95 7.51 -1.56
C LYS A 96 -11.74 6.59 -1.33
N LEU A 97 -11.38 5.84 -2.37
CA LEU A 97 -10.18 5.01 -2.39
C LEU A 97 -9.13 5.60 -3.32
N TYR A 98 -7.92 5.81 -2.82
CA TYR A 98 -6.75 6.18 -3.58
C TYR A 98 -5.74 5.03 -3.59
N VAL A 99 -5.25 4.68 -4.77
CA VAL A 99 -4.29 3.58 -4.96
C VAL A 99 -3.00 4.09 -5.61
N PRO A 100 -1.83 3.51 -5.28
CA PRO A 100 -0.55 3.99 -5.76
C PRO A 100 -0.36 3.72 -7.26
N ARG A 101 0.16 4.71 -7.97
CA ARG A 101 0.69 4.63 -9.33
C ARG A 101 2.14 5.09 -9.33
N VAL A 102 3.02 4.28 -9.90
CA VAL A 102 4.43 4.67 -10.06
C VAL A 102 4.61 5.31 -11.43
N GLU A 103 5.13 6.53 -11.46
CA GLU A 103 5.20 7.30 -12.72
C GLU A 103 6.54 7.17 -13.43
N ASP A 104 7.63 6.96 -12.69
CA ASP A 104 8.96 7.06 -13.26
C ASP A 104 9.98 6.11 -12.62
N LYS A 105 11.19 6.14 -13.19
CA LYS A 105 12.36 5.39 -12.69
C LYS A 105 12.90 5.97 -11.38
N ASN A 106 12.55 7.21 -11.05
CA ASN A 106 12.91 7.87 -9.79
C ASN A 106 11.94 7.51 -8.67
N SER A 107 11.02 6.58 -8.91
CA SER A 107 10.07 6.09 -7.90
C SER A 107 9.08 7.15 -7.41
N TYR A 108 8.78 8.15 -8.25
CA TYR A 108 7.69 9.09 -7.99
C TYR A 108 6.36 8.33 -8.00
N MET A 109 5.58 8.51 -6.94
CA MET A 109 4.34 7.77 -6.70
C MET A 109 3.20 8.76 -6.51
N ARG A 110 2.16 8.64 -7.33
CA ARG A 110 0.89 9.34 -7.11
C ARG A 110 -0.13 8.40 -6.48
N MET A 111 -1.04 8.95 -5.69
CA MET A 111 -2.15 8.20 -5.13
C MET A 111 -3.41 8.66 -5.86
N LEU A 112 -3.89 7.85 -6.81
CA LEU A 112 -4.99 8.26 -7.69
C LEU A 112 -6.30 7.64 -7.25
N ASN A 113 -7.37 8.43 -7.31
CA ASN A 113 -8.71 7.97 -6.96
C ASN A 113 -9.21 6.91 -7.96
N ILE A 114 -9.82 5.84 -7.43
CA ILE A 114 -10.50 4.83 -8.22
C ILE A 114 -11.94 4.66 -7.74
N SER A 115 -12.84 4.47 -8.71
CA SER A 115 -14.25 4.14 -8.49
C SER A 115 -14.55 2.66 -8.74
N THR A 116 -13.60 1.95 -9.36
CA THR A 116 -13.65 0.53 -9.67
C THR A 116 -12.24 -0.06 -9.79
N THR A 117 -12.14 -1.40 -9.83
CA THR A 117 -10.91 -2.14 -10.13
C THR A 117 -10.74 -2.51 -11.60
N GLU A 118 -11.75 -2.30 -12.46
CA GLU A 118 -11.69 -2.71 -13.88
C GLU A 118 -10.66 -1.92 -14.72
N ASP A 119 -10.30 -0.72 -14.28
CA ASP A 119 -9.39 0.20 -14.98
C ASP A 119 -7.93 0.12 -14.50
N LEU A 120 -7.64 -0.88 -13.66
CA LEU A 120 -6.30 -1.17 -13.17
C LEU A 120 -5.47 -1.87 -14.26
N ILE A 121 -4.28 -1.35 -14.49
CA ILE A 121 -3.32 -1.87 -15.46
C ILE A 121 -2.12 -2.48 -14.74
N ALA A 122 -1.63 -3.61 -15.26
CA ALA A 122 -0.42 -4.23 -14.73
C ALA A 122 0.82 -3.47 -15.22
N ASN A 123 1.69 -3.07 -14.29
CA ASN A 123 3.00 -2.54 -14.64
C ASN A 123 4.00 -3.68 -14.98
N SER A 124 5.25 -3.32 -15.26
CA SER A 124 6.33 -4.26 -15.62
C SER A 124 6.64 -5.33 -14.55
N MET A 125 6.18 -5.12 -13.32
CA MET A 125 6.32 -6.05 -12.19
C MET A 125 5.03 -6.84 -11.90
N SER A 126 4.02 -6.77 -12.78
CA SER A 126 2.69 -7.36 -12.59
C SER A 126 1.96 -6.86 -11.35
N ILE A 127 2.29 -5.65 -10.89
CA ILE A 127 1.54 -4.94 -9.86
C ILE A 127 0.48 -4.13 -10.58
N LEU A 128 -0.76 -4.26 -10.12
CA LEU A 128 -1.87 -3.48 -10.65
C LEU A 128 -1.79 -2.04 -10.11
N GLU A 129 -1.88 -1.07 -11.01
CA GLU A 129 -1.90 0.35 -10.73
C GLU A 129 -3.01 1.02 -11.55
N PRO A 130 -3.60 2.13 -11.09
CA PRO A 130 -4.64 2.81 -11.85
C PRO A 130 -4.05 3.40 -13.13
N SER A 131 -4.78 3.32 -14.25
CA SER A 131 -4.49 4.14 -15.43
C SER A 131 -4.47 5.64 -15.05
N PRO A 132 -3.64 6.51 -15.66
CA PRO A 132 -3.67 7.95 -15.39
C PRO A 132 -5.04 8.59 -15.66
N VAL A 133 -5.80 8.00 -16.59
CA VAL A 133 -7.13 8.45 -17.00
C VAL A 133 -8.20 7.41 -16.66
N ASP A 134 -9.42 7.89 -16.40
CA ASP A 134 -10.60 7.05 -16.25
C ASP A 134 -11.15 6.57 -17.61
N CYS A 135 -12.25 5.82 -17.59
CA CYS A 135 -12.89 5.29 -18.80
C CYS A 135 -13.47 6.38 -19.73
N ASP A 136 -13.72 7.58 -19.19
CA ASP A 136 -14.27 8.72 -19.92
C ASP A 136 -13.15 9.65 -20.43
N GLY A 137 -11.88 9.32 -20.16
CA GLY A 137 -10.70 10.07 -20.58
C GLY A 137 -10.33 11.23 -19.66
N ASN A 138 -10.95 11.36 -18.49
CA ASN A 138 -10.61 12.39 -17.52
C ASN A 138 -9.37 12.00 -16.71
N GLN A 139 -8.60 13.00 -16.29
CA GLN A 139 -7.51 12.79 -15.32
C GLN A 139 -8.09 12.37 -13.97
N ARG A 140 -7.47 11.37 -13.33
CA ARG A 140 -7.85 10.98 -11.97
C ARG A 140 -7.42 12.03 -10.96
N GLU A 141 -8.25 12.22 -9.94
CA GLU A 141 -7.92 13.01 -8.76
C GLU A 141 -6.70 12.39 -8.05
N ASP A 142 -5.62 13.15 -7.91
CA ASP A 142 -4.53 12.82 -6.98
C ASP A 142 -4.98 13.18 -5.56
N VAL A 143 -4.60 12.36 -4.58
CA VAL A 143 -4.81 12.65 -3.17
C VAL A 143 -4.23 14.02 -2.77
N MET A 144 -3.13 14.44 -3.41
CA MET A 144 -2.48 15.73 -3.15
C MET A 144 -3.27 16.93 -3.70
N ASP A 145 -4.17 16.71 -4.66
CA ASP A 145 -5.06 17.73 -5.22
C ASP A 145 -6.38 17.84 -4.42
N SER A 146 -6.61 16.93 -3.47
CA SER A 146 -7.83 16.91 -2.67
C SER A 146 -7.80 17.99 -1.57
N ASN A 147 -8.89 18.75 -1.44
CA ASN A 147 -9.05 19.74 -0.37
C ASN A 147 -9.37 19.13 1.00
N SER A 148 -9.41 17.81 1.11
CA SER A 148 -9.81 17.10 2.32
C SER A 148 -8.76 16.06 2.72
N PRO A 149 -8.50 15.87 4.03
CA PRO A 149 -7.44 15.01 4.50
C PRO A 149 -7.73 13.53 4.25
N VAL A 150 -6.68 12.73 4.12
CA VAL A 150 -6.79 11.26 4.17
C VAL A 150 -6.95 10.83 5.62
N ASP A 151 -7.94 9.98 5.87
CA ASP A 151 -8.26 9.50 7.23
C ASP A 151 -7.46 8.24 7.59
N LEU A 152 -7.18 7.39 6.60
CA LEU A 152 -6.50 6.11 6.80
C LEU A 152 -5.59 5.74 5.63
N ILE A 153 -4.42 5.17 5.95
CA ILE A 153 -3.47 4.65 4.97
C ILE A 153 -3.12 3.20 5.32
N LEU A 154 -3.43 2.27 4.42
CA LEU A 154 -2.94 0.90 4.46
C LEU A 154 -1.55 0.86 3.82
N LEU A 155 -0.53 0.95 4.66
CA LEU A 155 0.87 0.96 4.24
C LEU A 155 1.42 -0.47 4.05
N PRO A 156 1.87 -0.87 2.85
CA PRO A 156 2.55 -2.15 2.69
C PRO A 156 3.99 -2.08 3.21
N GLY A 157 4.48 -3.25 3.61
CA GLY A 157 5.84 -3.42 4.10
C GLY A 157 6.24 -4.88 4.14
N LEU A 158 7.54 -5.12 4.18
CA LEU A 158 8.07 -6.46 4.33
C LEU A 158 8.11 -6.87 5.80
N ALA A 159 8.47 -5.95 6.69
CA ALA A 159 8.46 -6.17 8.13
C ALA A 159 8.12 -4.90 8.88
N PHE A 160 7.50 -5.07 10.04
CA PHE A 160 7.17 -4.03 10.99
C PHE A 160 7.60 -4.50 12.38
N ASP A 161 7.89 -3.56 13.27
CA ASP A 161 8.06 -3.87 14.69
C ASP A 161 6.96 -3.23 15.56
N ARG A 162 7.00 -3.56 16.86
CA ARG A 162 6.01 -3.07 17.84
C ARG A 162 6.08 -1.56 18.08
N SER A 163 7.14 -0.89 17.64
CA SER A 163 7.29 0.56 17.71
C SER A 163 6.80 1.26 16.45
N GLY A 164 6.25 0.52 15.47
CA GLY A 164 5.75 1.07 14.22
C GLY A 164 6.83 1.31 13.16
N ARG A 165 8.09 0.88 13.38
CA ARG A 165 9.13 1.02 12.37
C ARG A 165 8.88 0.05 11.23
N ARG A 166 9.04 0.53 9.99
CA ARG A 166 8.77 -0.22 8.75
C ARG A 166 10.04 -0.54 7.98
N LEU A 167 10.13 -1.77 7.45
CA LEU A 167 11.12 -2.19 6.46
C LEU A 167 10.44 -2.46 5.11
N GLY A 168 10.68 -1.59 4.12
CA GLY A 168 10.21 -1.77 2.75
C GLY A 168 11.07 -2.74 1.91
N ARG A 169 10.71 -2.93 0.63
CA ARG A 169 11.27 -3.95 -0.28
C ARG A 169 12.54 -3.54 -1.08
N SER A 170 13.16 -2.39 -0.77
CA SER A 170 14.42 -1.88 -1.35
C SER A 170 14.44 -1.42 -2.82
N GLY A 171 13.30 -0.98 -3.38
CA GLY A 171 13.22 -0.44 -4.74
C GLY A 171 13.22 1.10 -4.85
N GLY A 172 13.32 1.83 -3.74
CA GLY A 172 13.15 3.29 -3.78
C GLY A 172 11.72 3.77 -3.98
N TYR A 173 10.77 2.88 -4.36
CA TYR A 173 9.34 3.20 -4.46
C TYR A 173 8.84 3.92 -3.22
N GLY A 174 8.66 5.22 -3.41
CA GLY A 174 8.40 6.19 -2.37
C GLY A 174 6.98 6.03 -1.87
N TYR A 175 6.79 5.19 -0.87
CA TYR A 175 5.96 5.63 0.25
C TYR A 175 6.76 6.68 1.05
N GLN A 176 7.30 7.69 0.36
CA GLN A 176 8.06 8.79 0.92
C GLN A 176 7.14 9.97 1.24
N TYR A 177 5.87 9.85 0.85
CA TYR A 177 4.79 10.75 1.20
C TYR A 177 4.30 10.58 2.65
N PHE A 178 4.67 9.48 3.34
CA PHE A 178 4.18 9.14 4.68
C PHE A 178 5.26 8.51 5.58
#